data_AF-A0A6J7DND2-F1
#
_entry.id   AF-A0A6J7DND2-F1
#
_cell.length_a   1.000
_cell.length_b   1.000
_cell.length_c   1.000
_cell.angle_alpha   90.00
_cell.angle_beta   90.00
_cell.angle_gamma   90.00
#
_symmetry.space_group_name_H-M   'P 1'
#
loop_
_entity.id
_entity.type
_entity.pdbx_description
1 polymer ?
#
loop_
_entity_poly.entity_id
_entity_poly.type
_entity_poly.pdbx_seq_one_letter_code
_entity_poly.pdbx_strand_id
1 'polypeptide(L)' 'MLEKRESSSKTDRGVVTVETFGYNQHGEEVCYFRRKVMVPKREAAKPRQRPYESKA' A
#
# COMPACT_ATOMS: atom_id res chain seq x y z
N MET A 1 -9.04 1.64 -3.33
CA MET A 1 -9.04 1.29 -1.89
C MET A 1 -10.44 0.83 -1.55
N LEU A 2 -10.60 -0.38 -1.02
CA LEU A 2 -11.93 -0.97 -0.83
C LEU A 2 -12.45 -0.82 0.60
N GLU A 3 -11.56 -0.92 1.57
CA GLU A 3 -11.91 -0.91 2.98
C GLU A 3 -10.72 -0.38 3.80
N LYS A 4 -11.03 0.31 4.89
CA LYS A 4 -10.09 0.59 5.97
C LYS A 4 -10.73 0.20 7.30
N ARG A 5 -9.95 -0.41 8.17
CA ARG A 5 -10.34 -0.66 9.56
C ARG A 5 -9.14 -0.52 10.47
N GLU A 6 -9.39 -0.24 11.74
CA GLU A 6 -8.34 -0.27 12.74
C GLU A 6 -7.85 -1.71 12.99
N SER A 7 -6.57 -1.86 13.35
CA SER A 7 -6.07 -3.14 13.81
C SER A 7 -6.58 -3.38 15.24
N SER A 8 -7.15 -4.57 15.47
CA SER A 8 -7.64 -4.98 16.79
C SER A 8 -6.52 -5.31 17.78
N SER A 9 -5.30 -5.54 17.30
CA SER A 9 -4.16 -5.95 18.13
C SER A 9 -3.00 -4.95 18.15
N LYS A 10 -2.96 -3.98 17.22
CA LYS A 10 -1.87 -3.00 17.11
C LYS A 10 -2.45 -1.59 16.92
N THR A 11 -2.52 -0.82 17.99
CA THR A 11 -3.18 0.50 18.03
C THR A 11 -2.51 1.55 17.14
N ASP A 12 -1.22 1.37 16.82
CA ASP A 12 -0.39 2.24 16.00
C ASP A 12 -0.65 2.11 14.48
N ARG A 13 -1.56 1.22 14.06
CA ARG A 13 -1.75 0.87 12.64
C ARG A 13 -3.16 0.42 12.28
N GLY A 14 -3.49 0.58 11.00
CA GLY A 14 -4.75 0.10 10.40
C GLY A 14 -4.51 -1.01 9.38
N VAL A 15 -5.58 -1.72 9.01
CA VAL A 15 -5.60 -2.66 7.89
C VAL A 15 -6.35 -2.03 6.73
N VAL A 16 -5.73 -2.03 5.56
CA VAL A 16 -6.29 -1.51 4.31
C VAL A 16 -6.43 -2.64 3.30
N THR A 17 -7.62 -2.82 2.76
CA THR A 17 -7.85 -3.74 1.63
C THR A 17 -7.66 -2.98 0.31
N VAL A 18 -6.76 -3.47 -0.53
CA VAL A 18 -6.46 -2.89 -1.85
C VAL A 18 -6.68 -3.92 -2.95
N GLU A 19 -7.13 -3.43 -4.09
CA GLU A 19 -7.03 -4.11 -5.38
C GLU A 19 -5.94 -3.44 -6.18
N THR A 20 -5.15 -4.25 -6.88
CA THR A 20 -4.10 -3.80 -7.77
C THR A 20 -4.29 -4.47 -9.12
N PHE A 21 -4.29 -3.65 -10.17
CA PHE A 21 -4.36 -4.06 -11.56
C PHE A 21 -3.02 -3.69 -12.21
N GLY A 22 -2.33 -4.69 -12.76
CA GLY A 22 -1.09 -4.54 -13.49
C GLY A 22 -1.37 -4.60 -14.99
N TYR A 23 -0.96 -3.56 -15.72
CA TYR A 23 -1.12 -3.46 -17.17
C TYR A 23 0.23 -3.60 -17.88
N ASN A 24 0.24 -4.24 -19.06
CA ASN A 24 1.40 -4.28 -19.94
C ASN A 24 1.51 -3.02 -20.82
N GLN A 25 2.53 -2.94 -21.66
CA GLN A 25 2.78 -1.82 -22.58
C GLN A 25 1.69 -1.60 -23.63
N HIS A 26 0.80 -2.57 -23.83
CA HIS A 26 -0.33 -2.50 -24.76
C HIS A 26 -1.64 -2.10 -24.06
N GLY A 27 -1.60 -1.83 -22.75
CA GLY A 27 -2.78 -1.48 -21.96
C GLY A 27 -3.64 -2.69 -21.57
N GLU A 28 -3.14 -3.91 -21.76
CA GLU A 28 -3.85 -5.14 -21.38
C GLU A 28 -3.57 -5.47 -19.92
N GLU A 29 -4.60 -5.86 -19.18
CA GLU A 29 -4.44 -6.33 -17.81
C GLU A 29 -3.74 -7.70 -17.81
N VAL A 30 -2.57 -7.76 -17.16
CA VAL A 30 -1.76 -8.98 -17.07
C VAL A 30 -1.65 -9.52 -15.65
N CYS A 31 -2.08 -8.74 -14.64
CA CYS A 31 -2.04 -9.15 -13.25
C CYS A 31 -3.16 -8.47 -12.46
N TYR A 32 -3.86 -9.26 -11.65
CA TYR A 32 -4.83 -8.76 -10.68
C TYR A 32 -4.61 -9.43 -9.33
N PHE A 33 -4.62 -8.64 -8.26
CA PHE A 33 -4.69 -9.20 -6.92
C PHE A 33 -5.36 -8.25 -5.93
N ARG A 34 -6.03 -8.85 -4.95
CA ARG A 34 -6.58 -8.18 -3.78
C ARG A 34 -5.76 -8.59 -2.55
N ARG A 35 -5.25 -7.61 -1.80
CA ARG A 35 -4.47 -7.86 -0.57
C ARG A 35 -4.87 -6.94 0.57
N LYS A 36 -4.63 -7.40 1.79
CA LYS A 36 -4.73 -6.60 3.02
C LYS A 36 -3.33 -6.14 3.42
N VAL A 37 -3.15 -4.83 3.57
CA VAL A 37 -1.87 -4.22 3.95
C VAL A 37 -2.02 -3.55 5.31
N MET A 38 -1.03 -3.73 6.16
CA MET A 38 -0.96 -3.07 7.47
C MET A 38 -0.21 -1.74 7.32
N VAL A 39 -0.87 -0.64 7.64
CA VAL A 39 -0.36 0.72 7.41
C VAL A 39 -0.26 1.47 8.74
N PRO A 40 0.90 2.05 9.10
CA PRO A 40 1.01 2.85 10.32
C PRO A 40 0.10 4.08 10.25
N LYS A 41 -0.45 4.47 11.41
CA LYS A 41 -1.14 5.77 11.56
C LYS A 41 -0.14 6.91 11.41
N ARG A 42 -0.63 8.13 11.17
CA ARG A 42 0.22 9.29 10.87
C ARG A 42 1.21 9.57 12.00
N GLU A 43 0.76 9.40 13.24
CA GLU A 43 1.55 9.62 14.46
C GLU A 43 2.71 8.63 14.60
N ALA A 44 2.58 7.43 14.00
CA ALA A 44 3.58 6.36 14.05
C ALA A 44 4.38 6.21 12.74
N ALA A 45 4.10 7.02 11.71
CA ALA A 45 4.72 6.89 10.40
C ALA A 45 6.14 7.47 10.39
N LYS A 46 7.12 6.67 9.92
CA LYS A 46 8.48 7.16 9.66
C LYS A 46 8.53 7.97 8.36
N PRO A 47 9.43 8.96 8.24
CA PRO A 47 9.67 9.65 6.99
C PRO A 47 9.97 8.67 5.86
N ARG A 48 9.41 8.95 4.67
CA ARG A 48 9.58 8.07 3.51
C ARG A 48 11.01 8.12 3.01
N GLN A 49 11.75 7.03 3.19
CA GLN A 49 13.08 6.89 2.62
C GLN A 49 12.95 6.39 1.17
N ARG A 50 13.52 7.12 0.21
CA ARG A 50 13.64 6.65 -1.19
C ARG A 50 14.94 5.86 -1.29
N PRO A 51 14.91 4.54 -1.52
CA PRO A 51 16.15 3.74 -1.61
C PRO A 51 16.94 4.04 -2.90
N TYR A 52 16.29 4.64 -3.91
CA TYR A 52 16.94 5.11 -5.13
C TYR A 52 16.77 6.62 -5.20
N GLU A 53 17.84 7.36 -4.90
CA GLU A 53 17.97 8.75 -5.33
C GLU A 53 18.40 8.72 -6.80
N SER A 54 17.56 9.25 -7.69
CA SER A 54 18.00 9.52 -9.05
C SER A 54 19.06 10.61 -8.96
N LYS A 55 20.32 10.30 -9.29
CA LYS A 55 21.29 11.33 -9.61
C LYS A 55 20.74 12.07 -10.84
N ALA A 56 20.44 13.35 -10.66
CA ALA A 56 20.09 14.26 -11.74
C ALA A 56 21.30 14.44 -12.68
#